data_AF-A0A957QM24-F1
#
_entry.id   AF-A0A957QM24-F1
#
_cell.length_a   1.000
_cell.length_b   1.000
_cell.length_c   1.000
_cell.angle_alpha   90.00
_cell.angle_beta   90.00
_cell.angle_gamma   90.00
#
_symmetry.space_group_name_H-M   'P 1'
#
loop_
_entity.id
_entity.type
_entity.pdbx_description
1 polymer ?
#
loop_
_entity_poly.entity_id
_entity_poly.type
_entity_poly.pdbx_seq_one_letter_code
_entity_poly.pdbx_strand_id
1 'polypeptide(L)'
;GNVQQMQKNRYGGRVIATDLQNPDIVAMAQSFGARAARVETPEALVAAMTEAFGHDLPTVIEVPHGDVPTIDRFRALGKVRG
;
A
#
# COMPACT_ATOMS: atom_id res chain seq x y z
N GLY A 1 3.80 7.39 -4.25
CA GLY A 1 3.49 6.41 -5.32
C GLY A 1 4.59 6.34 -6.37
N ASN A 2 4.53 5.38 -7.29
CA ASN A 2 5.60 5.09 -8.27
C ASN A 2 6.00 6.32 -9.12
N VAL A 3 5.01 7.05 -9.67
CA VAL A 3 5.29 8.21 -10.54
C VAL A 3 5.95 9.34 -9.78
N GLN A 4 5.45 9.67 -8.59
CA GLN A 4 6.05 10.70 -7.73
C GLN A 4 7.50 10.35 -7.35
N GLN A 5 7.78 9.08 -7.05
CA GLN A 5 9.13 8.63 -6.73
C GLN A 5 10.06 8.74 -7.95
N MET A 6 9.58 8.41 -9.15
CA MET A 6 10.33 8.62 -10.40
C MET A 6 10.60 10.12 -10.66
N GLN A 7 9.61 10.99 -10.44
CA GLN A 7 9.75 12.44 -10.55
C GLN A 7 10.83 12.98 -9.59
N LYS A 8 10.77 12.57 -8.31
CA LYS A 8 11.78 12.93 -7.31
C LYS A 8 13.18 12.50 -7.73
N ASN A 9 13.35 11.25 -8.17
CA ASN A 9 14.66 10.65 -8.43
C ASN A 9 15.28 11.02 -9.79
N ARG A 10 14.47 11.24 -10.84
CA ARG A 10 14.97 11.37 -12.22
C ARG A 10 14.83 12.76 -12.81
N TYR A 11 14.05 13.64 -12.19
CA TYR A 11 13.71 14.95 -12.75
C TYR A 11 13.95 16.11 -11.76
N GLY A 12 15.03 16.00 -10.97
CA GLY A 12 15.49 17.08 -10.09
C GLY A 12 14.50 17.46 -8.99
N GLY A 13 13.73 16.50 -8.46
CA GLY A 13 12.74 16.78 -7.42
C GLY A 13 11.45 17.45 -7.91
N ARG A 14 11.27 17.66 -9.22
CA ARG A 14 10.10 18.36 -9.76
C ARG A 14 8.86 17.45 -9.76
N VAL A 15 8.09 17.53 -8.68
CA VAL A 15 6.83 16.80 -8.50
C VAL A 15 5.69 17.56 -9.18
N ILE A 16 4.92 16.87 -10.04
CA ILE A 16 3.81 17.44 -10.81
C ILE A 16 2.65 16.44 -10.81
N ALA A 17 1.49 16.87 -10.30
CA ALA A 17 0.21 16.17 -10.41
C ALA A 17 0.23 14.70 -9.95
N THR A 18 1.02 14.39 -8.92
CA THR A 18 1.10 13.03 -8.34
C THR A 18 0.66 12.96 -6.88
N ASP A 19 0.23 14.07 -6.30
CA ASP A 19 -0.33 14.07 -4.95
C ASP A 19 -1.69 13.37 -4.99
N LEU A 20 -1.82 12.31 -4.23
CA LEU A 20 -3.02 11.50 -4.16
C LEU A 20 -3.65 11.71 -2.78
N GLN A 21 -4.93 12.08 -2.79
CA GLN A 21 -5.76 12.11 -1.59
C GLN A 21 -6.66 10.88 -1.63
N ASN A 22 -6.52 10.02 -0.62
CA ASN A 22 -7.36 8.82 -0.52
C ASN A 22 -8.70 9.19 0.14
N PRO A 23 -9.83 8.62 -0.32
CA PRO A 23 -11.08 8.69 0.42
C PRO A 23 -10.99 7.87 1.71
N ASP A 24 -12.05 7.89 2.51
CA ASP A 24 -12.23 6.89 3.56
C ASP A 24 -12.44 5.51 2.91
N ILE A 25 -11.35 4.75 2.79
CA ILE A 25 -11.33 3.44 2.14
C ILE A 25 -12.18 2.44 2.92
N VAL A 26 -12.22 2.55 4.25
CA VAL A 26 -13.01 1.66 5.12
C VAL A 26 -14.49 1.87 4.85
N ALA A 27 -14.97 3.11 4.93
CA ALA A 27 -16.37 3.44 4.65
C ALA A 27 -16.76 3.07 3.22
N MET A 28 -15.89 3.34 2.25
CA MET A 28 -16.10 2.98 0.85
C MET A 28 -16.28 1.46 0.70
N ALA A 29 -15.38 0.64 1.25
CA ALA A 29 -15.48 -0.81 1.16
C ALA A 29 -16.76 -1.36 1.83
N GLN A 30 -17.11 -0.84 3.01
CA GLN A 30 -18.34 -1.21 3.72
C GLN A 30 -19.60 -0.88 2.91
N SER A 31 -19.62 0.24 2.17
CA SER A 31 -20.76 0.62 1.32
C SER A 31 -21.03 -0.38 0.19
N PHE A 32 -20.02 -1.17 -0.22
CA PHE A 32 -20.16 -2.26 -1.19
C PHE A 32 -20.46 -3.63 -0.54
N GLY A 33 -20.68 -3.67 0.77
CA GLY A 33 -20.97 -4.91 1.51
C GLY A 33 -19.74 -5.75 1.86
N ALA A 34 -18.53 -5.23 1.65
CA ALA A 34 -17.31 -5.88 2.09
C ALA A 34 -17.07 -5.65 3.59
N ARG A 35 -16.32 -6.54 4.24
CA ARG A 35 -15.70 -6.23 5.54
C ARG A 35 -14.56 -5.26 5.29
N ALA A 36 -14.31 -4.36 6.24
CA ALA A 36 -13.15 -3.48 6.15
C ALA A 36 -12.60 -3.10 7.52
N ALA A 37 -11.28 -2.95 7.59
CA ALA A 37 -10.56 -2.50 8.77
C ALA A 37 -9.38 -1.60 8.37
N ARG A 38 -8.98 -0.70 9.28
CA ARG A 38 -7.73 0.06 9.18
C ARG A 38 -6.82 -0.35 10.32
N VAL A 39 -5.57 -0.65 10.01
CA VAL A 39 -4.57 -1.10 10.99
C VAL A 39 -3.27 -0.34 10.79
N GLU A 40 -2.57 -0.02 11.88
CA GLU A 40 -1.35 0.81 11.83
C GLU A 40 -0.08 0.04 12.17
N THR A 41 -0.20 -1.21 12.62
CA THR A 41 0.95 -2.03 13.01
C THR A 41 0.97 -3.38 12.28
N PRO A 42 2.17 -3.98 12.09
CA PRO A 42 2.29 -5.33 11.54
C PRO A 42 1.51 -6.39 12.33
N GLU A 43 1.51 -6.29 13.67
CA GLU A 43 0.80 -7.24 14.54
C GLU A 43 -0.71 -7.13 14.36
N ALA A 44 -1.22 -5.89 14.25
CA ALA A 44 -2.63 -5.63 13.98
C ALA A 44 -3.03 -6.12 12.58
N LEU A 45 -2.14 -6.00 11.59
CA LEU A 45 -2.35 -6.58 10.26
C LEU A 45 -2.47 -8.10 10.31
N VAL A 46 -1.59 -8.80 11.04
CA VAL A 46 -1.67 -10.25 11.20
C VAL A 46 -2.99 -10.67 11.87
N ALA A 47 -3.41 -9.94 12.91
CA ALA A 47 -4.68 -10.19 13.58
C ALA A 47 -5.88 -9.98 12.62
N ALA A 48 -5.91 -8.86 11.91
CA ALA A 48 -6.98 -8.54 10.95
C ALA A 48 -7.05 -9.53 9.78
N MET A 49 -5.90 -10.01 9.30
CA MET A 49 -5.86 -11.06 8.27
C MET A 49 -6.40 -12.39 8.81
N THR A 50 -6.02 -12.77 10.03
CA THR A 50 -6.52 -14.00 10.67
C THR A 50 -8.05 -13.96 10.81
N GLU A 51 -8.59 -12.83 11.24
CA GLU A 51 -10.04 -12.61 11.30
C GLU A 51 -10.68 -12.67 9.91
N ALA A 52 -10.10 -11.97 8.92
CA ALA A 52 -10.61 -11.92 7.56
C ALA A 52 -10.74 -13.32 6.91
N PHE A 53 -9.76 -14.20 7.14
CA PHE A 53 -9.78 -15.57 6.65
C PHE A 53 -10.83 -16.46 7.32
N GLY A 54 -11.37 -16.07 8.49
CA GLY A 54 -12.45 -16.76 9.16
C GLY A 54 -13.86 -16.42 8.64
N HIS A 55 -13.96 -15.58 7.62
CA HIS A 55 -15.24 -15.09 7.08
C HIS A 55 -15.34 -15.29 5.57
N ASP A 56 -16.53 -15.63 5.09
CA ASP A 56 -16.81 -15.83 3.66
C ASP A 56 -17.13 -14.52 2.90
N LEU A 57 -16.63 -13.37 3.38
CA LEU A 57 -16.85 -12.06 2.79
C LEU A 57 -15.55 -11.43 2.29
N PRO A 58 -15.56 -10.74 1.14
CA PRO A 58 -14.43 -9.91 0.73
C PRO A 58 -14.05 -8.94 1.85
N THR A 59 -12.76 -8.87 2.15
CA THR A 59 -12.24 -8.01 3.22
C THR A 59 -11.18 -7.05 2.68
N VAL A 60 -11.35 -5.76 2.96
CA VAL A 60 -10.37 -4.71 2.66
C VAL A 60 -9.65 -4.31 3.95
N ILE A 61 -8.33 -4.43 3.97
CA ILE A 61 -7.51 -3.97 5.10
C ILE A 61 -6.68 -2.78 4.64
N GLU A 62 -7.00 -1.59 5.13
CA GLU A 62 -6.22 -0.38 4.89
C GLU A 62 -5.01 -0.35 5.85
N VAL A 63 -3.81 -0.26 5.27
CA VAL A 63 -2.55 -0.18 6.02
C VAL A 63 -1.83 1.11 5.62
N PRO A 64 -1.86 2.16 6.45
CA PRO A 64 -1.13 3.38 6.20
C PRO A 64 0.37 3.09 6.19
N HIS A 65 1.07 3.61 5.19
CA HIS A 65 2.52 3.52 5.12
C HIS A 65 3.13 4.87 4.75
N GLY A 66 4.35 5.10 5.22
CA GLY A 66 5.15 6.26 4.83
C GLY A 66 5.85 6.07 3.49
N ASP A 67 6.93 6.82 3.28
CA ASP A 67 7.77 6.66 2.09
C ASP A 67 8.43 5.27 2.07
N VAL A 68 8.17 4.53 1.01
CA VAL A 68 8.79 3.22 0.76
C VAL A 68 9.97 3.37 -0.21
N PRO A 69 11.10 2.68 0.04
CA PRO A 69 12.26 2.74 -0.83
C PRO A 69 11.92 2.20 -2.23
N THR A 70 12.58 2.75 -3.25
CA THR A 70 12.37 2.31 -4.62
C THR A 70 12.87 0.87 -4.81
N ILE A 71 12.11 0.09 -5.58
CA ILE A 71 12.54 -1.25 -5.98
C ILE A 71 13.72 -1.23 -6.95
N ASP A 72 14.08 -0.08 -7.53
CA ASP A 72 15.27 0.06 -8.39
C ASP A 72 16.56 -0.36 -7.66
N ARG A 73 16.61 -0.22 -6.32
CA ARG A 73 17.71 -0.74 -5.48
C ARG A 73 17.90 -2.25 -5.65
N PHE A 74 16.83 -3.01 -5.82
CA PHE A 74 16.88 -4.46 -5.99
C PHE A 74 17.11 -4.85 -7.45
N ARG A 75 16.59 -4.07 -8.41
CA ARG A 75 16.80 -4.30 -9.85
C ARG A 75 18.25 -4.08 -10.30
N ALA A 76 18.98 -3.21 -9.59
CA ALA A 76 20.40 -2.96 -9.84
C ALA A 76 21.31 -4.09 -9.32
N LEU A 77 20.80 -5.01 -8.49
CA LEU A 77 21.56 -6.18 -8.07
C LEU A 77 21.72 -7.13 -9.27
N GLY A 78 22.93 -7.62 -9.50
CA GLY A 78 23.19 -8.63 -10.53
C GLY A 78 22.30 -9.87 -10.34
N LYS A 79 21.98 -10.58 -11.42
CA LYS A 79 21.21 -11.82 -11.33
C LYS A 79 21.95 -12.80 -10.41
N VAL A 80 21.34 -13.14 -9.27
CA VAL A 80 21.77 -14.29 -8.47
C VAL A 80 21.25 -15.54 -9.19
N ARG A 81 22.04 -16.08 -10.11
CA ARG A 81 21.82 -17.41 -10.65
C ARG A 81 22.69 -18.39 -9.86
N GLY A 82 22.03 -19.28 -9.15
CA GLY A 82 22.49 -20.63 -8.80
C GLY A 82 21.55 -21.62 -9.46
#